data_AF-A0A955IIW6-F1
#
_entry.id   AF-A0A955IIW6-F1
#
_cell.length_a   1.000
_cell.length_b   1.000
_cell.length_c   1.000
_cell.angle_alpha   90.00
_cell.angle_beta   90.00
_cell.angle_gamma   90.00
#
_symmetry.space_group_name_H-M   'P 1'
#
loop_
_entity.id
_entity.type
_entity.pdbx_description
1 polymer ?
#
loop_
_entity_poly.entity_id
_entity_poly.type
_entity_poly.pdbx_seq_one_letter_code
_entity_poly.pdbx_strand_id
1 'polypeptide(L)'
;MIGPVPMRSIVTAANLAACSLLALSALASAVDDPAATTGPGIGASAGAESCAGPIQREADPFLPSRHGFRFVNSFHGSPLPPEIRDAESGLMGWARQVAERHAPDRFGLCGGMSLLAADYYLAGIEPPADLDPPSQGTALYEALYARQTESLGPGMGKVFDFAHWMTLPDTTPTRDDRGAASPDEHALPEPIAQSTSSLSRLELPSICQRLERGELVPLGLVLTRAGRGQLWNNHQVLAYRVTRDDDATLRIHLYDPNYPGNDGCVLLIEGVGVGTLGLEPDGPDALALRPGNSATRGDAVRITRMTSGGQTRNVRGVFVMPYEPKALDQQNTDE
;
A
#
# COMPACT_ATOMS: atom_id res chain seq x y z
N MET A 1 42.92 -14.62 -19.60
CA MET A 1 41.62 -15.31 -19.74
C MET A 1 40.89 -15.15 -18.42
N ILE A 2 39.97 -14.19 -18.34
CA ILE A 2 39.14 -13.95 -17.16
C ILE A 2 37.84 -14.72 -17.44
N GLY A 3 37.54 -15.73 -16.62
CA GLY A 3 36.35 -16.57 -16.78
C GLY A 3 35.05 -15.78 -16.59
N PRO A 4 33.91 -16.30 -17.09
CA PRO A 4 32.63 -15.59 -17.01
C PRO A 4 32.18 -15.48 -15.56
N VAL A 5 31.87 -14.25 -15.13
CA VAL A 5 31.24 -13.97 -13.85
C VAL A 5 29.82 -14.55 -13.88
N PRO A 6 29.37 -15.30 -12.84
CA PRO A 6 28.05 -15.92 -12.84
C PRO A 6 26.94 -14.85 -12.84
N MET A 7 26.00 -14.98 -13.76
CA MET A 7 24.83 -14.11 -13.99
C MET A 7 23.95 -13.86 -12.74
N ARG A 8 24.07 -14.71 -11.70
CA ARG A 8 23.38 -14.54 -10.41
C ARG A 8 23.91 -13.36 -9.58
N SER A 9 25.15 -12.92 -9.78
CA SER A 9 25.74 -11.81 -9.00
C SER A 9 25.35 -10.41 -9.52
N ILE A 10 24.90 -10.30 -10.78
CA ILE A 10 24.52 -9.02 -11.41
C ILE A 10 23.08 -8.63 -11.04
N VAL A 11 22.18 -9.61 -10.88
CA VAL A 11 20.77 -9.39 -10.52
C VAL A 11 20.61 -8.95 -9.05
N THR A 12 21.49 -9.42 -8.16
CA THR A 12 21.51 -8.98 -6.75
C THR A 12 21.97 -7.53 -6.61
N ALA A 13 22.95 -7.10 -7.41
CA ALA A 13 23.47 -5.73 -7.39
C ALA A 13 22.47 -4.70 -7.96
N ALA A 14 21.68 -5.07 -8.98
CA ALA A 14 20.65 -4.19 -9.55
C ALA A 14 19.45 -3.98 -8.61
N ASN A 15 19.05 -5.01 -7.86
CA ASN A 15 18.01 -4.88 -6.82
C ASN A 15 18.50 -4.12 -5.59
N LEU A 16 19.78 -4.28 -5.23
CA LEU A 16 20.41 -3.48 -4.17
C LEU A 16 20.50 -2.01 -4.57
N ALA A 17 20.91 -1.66 -5.78
CA ALA A 17 21.04 -0.27 -6.22
C ALA A 17 19.70 0.49 -6.22
N ALA A 18 18.58 -0.17 -6.51
CA ALA A 18 17.28 0.47 -6.47
C ALA A 18 16.68 0.53 -5.05
N CYS A 19 16.99 -0.44 -4.19
CA CYS A 19 16.80 -0.28 -2.74
C CYS A 19 17.70 0.85 -2.19
N SER A 20 18.92 1.03 -2.72
CA SER A 20 19.82 2.10 -2.29
C SER A 20 19.26 3.48 -2.59
N LEU A 21 18.47 3.66 -3.65
CA LEU A 21 17.92 4.98 -3.99
C LEU A 21 16.74 5.41 -3.11
N LEU A 22 15.96 4.45 -2.61
CA LEU A 22 14.91 4.71 -1.61
C LEU A 22 15.41 4.57 -0.16
N ALA A 23 16.52 3.86 0.08
CA ALA A 23 17.12 3.68 1.40
C ALA A 23 18.23 4.70 1.74
N LEU A 24 18.85 5.37 0.74
CA LEU A 24 19.87 6.40 1.04
C LEU A 24 19.29 7.61 1.78
N SER A 25 18.00 7.90 1.65
CA SER A 25 17.32 8.95 2.42
C SER A 25 17.17 8.59 3.90
N ALA A 26 17.04 7.30 4.25
CA ALA A 26 16.91 6.86 5.64
C ALA A 26 18.21 6.99 6.46
N LEU A 27 19.37 7.09 5.81
CA LEU A 27 20.67 7.29 6.49
C LEU A 27 20.97 8.77 6.78
N ALA A 28 20.29 9.71 6.12
CA ALA A 28 20.51 11.14 6.33
C ALA A 28 19.76 11.71 7.54
N SER A 29 18.66 11.07 7.98
CA SER A 29 17.85 11.52 9.12
C SER A 29 18.28 10.94 10.48
N ALA A 30 19.35 10.14 10.54
CA ALA A 30 19.79 9.45 11.76
C ALA A 30 20.94 10.14 12.52
N VAL A 31 21.26 11.40 12.17
CA VAL A 31 22.28 12.19 12.87
C VAL A 31 21.67 13.53 13.26
N ASP A 32 20.86 13.52 14.32
CA ASP A 32 20.87 14.53 15.38
C ASP A 32 19.70 14.27 16.33
N ASP A 33 19.99 13.63 17.47
CA ASP A 33 19.11 13.67 18.63
C ASP A 33 19.97 13.53 19.91
N PRO A 34 20.26 14.62 20.64
CA PRO A 34 20.85 14.51 21.95
C PRO A 34 19.75 14.33 22.99
N ALA A 35 19.85 13.21 23.70
CA ALA A 35 19.03 12.80 24.83
C ALA A 35 18.82 13.90 25.90
N ALA A 36 17.61 13.92 26.48
CA ALA A 36 17.40 14.44 27.83
C ALA A 36 16.39 13.56 28.59
N THR A 37 16.94 12.88 29.60
CA THR A 37 16.29 12.03 30.60
C THR A 37 15.58 12.87 31.66
N THR A 38 14.39 12.50 32.11
CA THR A 38 13.99 12.46 33.55
C THR A 38 12.62 11.78 33.70
N GLY A 39 12.49 10.93 34.71
CA GLY A 39 11.31 10.12 35.02
C GLY A 39 10.27 10.79 35.94
N PRO A 40 9.46 10.02 36.68
CA PRO A 40 7.99 10.05 36.53
C PRO A 40 7.26 10.82 37.65
N GLY A 41 6.15 11.46 37.30
CA GLY A 41 5.24 12.12 38.25
C GLY A 41 3.80 11.64 38.06
N ILE A 42 3.31 10.91 39.05
CA ILE A 42 1.92 10.46 39.19
C ILE A 42 1.07 11.65 39.62
N GLY A 43 0.03 11.98 38.87
CA GLY A 43 -0.91 13.05 39.21
C GLY A 43 -2.22 12.87 38.46
N ALA A 44 -3.15 12.13 39.08
CA ALA A 44 -4.53 12.06 38.63
C ALA A 44 -5.22 13.42 38.82
N SER A 45 -5.85 13.92 37.75
CA SER A 45 -6.83 15.01 37.82
C SER A 45 -7.81 14.84 36.68
N ALA A 46 -9.02 14.41 37.04
CA ALA A 46 -10.17 14.36 36.18
C ALA A 46 -10.55 15.78 35.75
N GLY A 47 -10.42 16.06 34.46
CA GLY A 47 -11.01 17.22 33.79
C GLY A 47 -11.91 16.71 32.68
N ALA A 48 -13.20 16.98 32.79
CA ALA A 48 -14.20 16.62 31.80
C ALA A 48 -13.92 17.38 30.49
N GLU A 49 -13.43 16.68 29.47
CA GLU A 49 -13.43 17.16 28.10
C GLU A 49 -14.57 16.51 27.32
N SER A 50 -15.46 17.39 26.91
CA SER A 50 -16.60 17.22 26.02
C SER A 50 -16.38 16.19 24.92
N CYS A 51 -17.32 15.25 24.84
CA CYS A 51 -17.50 14.33 23.73
C CYS A 51 -17.60 15.10 22.40
N ALA A 52 -16.51 15.16 21.63
CA ALA A 52 -16.61 15.37 20.19
C ALA A 52 -17.17 14.07 19.60
N GLY A 53 -18.49 14.02 19.45
CA GLY A 53 -19.17 12.96 18.72
C GLY A 53 -18.64 12.87 17.28
N PRO A 54 -18.86 11.74 16.58
CA PRO A 54 -18.48 11.62 15.18
C PRO A 54 -19.10 12.78 14.39
N ILE A 55 -18.29 13.52 13.64
CA ILE A 55 -18.77 14.51 12.68
C ILE A 55 -19.77 13.78 11.78
N GLN A 56 -21.06 14.09 11.96
CA GLN A 56 -22.13 13.49 11.18
C GLN A 56 -21.95 13.96 9.73
N ARG A 57 -21.60 13.02 8.84
CA ARG A 57 -21.35 13.28 7.43
C ARG A 57 -22.66 13.55 6.71
N GLU A 58 -22.95 14.82 6.43
CA GLU A 58 -23.84 15.23 5.34
C GLU A 58 -23.09 15.34 3.98
N ALA A 59 -21.79 15.02 3.95
CA ALA A 59 -20.99 15.02 2.72
C ALA A 59 -21.23 13.76 1.88
N ASP A 60 -21.36 13.94 0.56
CA ASP A 60 -21.42 12.84 -0.41
C ASP A 60 -20.24 11.87 -0.22
N PRO A 61 -20.43 10.56 -0.42
CA PRO A 61 -19.35 9.58 -0.31
C PRO A 61 -18.22 9.89 -1.30
N PHE A 62 -16.99 9.51 -0.95
CA PHE A 62 -15.84 9.61 -1.86
C PHE A 62 -16.15 8.92 -3.20
N LEU A 63 -15.73 9.55 -4.29
CA LEU A 63 -15.94 9.13 -5.67
C LEU A 63 -14.71 9.54 -6.49
N PRO A 64 -14.03 8.60 -7.19
CA PRO A 64 -12.87 8.91 -8.02
C PRO A 64 -13.08 10.05 -9.02
N SER A 65 -14.25 10.15 -9.66
CA SER A 65 -14.59 11.18 -10.65
C SER A 65 -14.70 12.60 -10.10
N ARG A 66 -14.91 12.75 -8.79
CA ARG A 66 -15.09 14.05 -8.13
C ARG A 66 -13.94 14.38 -7.18
N HIS A 67 -13.47 13.38 -6.45
CA HIS A 67 -12.57 13.54 -5.31
C HIS A 67 -11.17 12.97 -5.59
N GLY A 68 -10.97 12.29 -6.71
CA GLY A 68 -9.65 11.86 -7.18
C GLY A 68 -8.99 12.91 -8.08
N PHE A 69 -7.66 12.81 -8.23
CA PHE A 69 -6.96 13.59 -9.25
C PHE A 69 -7.40 13.15 -10.66
N ARG A 70 -7.45 14.11 -11.59
CA ARG A 70 -7.95 13.90 -12.95
C ARG A 70 -6.86 13.51 -13.96
N PHE A 71 -5.60 13.58 -13.54
CA PHE A 71 -4.44 13.18 -14.34
C PHE A 71 -3.99 11.75 -14.02
N VAL A 72 -3.37 11.11 -15.02
CA VAL A 72 -2.81 9.76 -14.88
C VAL A 72 -1.54 9.81 -14.04
N ASN A 73 -1.35 8.84 -13.17
CA ASN A 73 -0.12 8.61 -12.40
C ASN A 73 1.09 8.28 -13.29
N SER A 74 1.66 9.30 -13.94
CA SER A 74 2.84 9.21 -14.78
C SER A 74 3.61 10.53 -14.76
N PHE A 75 4.62 10.60 -13.91
CA PHE A 75 5.42 11.80 -13.69
C PHE A 75 6.74 11.73 -14.46
N HIS A 76 7.26 12.91 -14.79
CA HIS A 76 8.57 13.11 -15.41
C HIS A 76 9.54 13.75 -14.43
N GLY A 77 10.83 13.67 -14.76
CA GLY A 77 11.90 14.25 -13.97
C GLY A 77 12.65 13.20 -13.17
N SER A 78 13.09 13.56 -11.97
CA SER A 78 13.86 12.69 -11.10
C SER A 78 12.94 12.03 -10.06
N PRO A 79 12.93 10.69 -9.93
CA PRO A 79 12.19 9.99 -8.88
C PRO A 79 12.82 10.15 -7.50
N LEU A 80 13.96 10.85 -7.41
CA LEU A 80 14.75 10.96 -6.18
C LEU A 80 14.11 11.91 -5.18
N PRO A 81 14.32 11.65 -3.87
CA PRO A 81 13.90 12.56 -2.81
C PRO A 81 14.51 13.94 -3.03
N PRO A 82 13.79 15.05 -2.72
CA PRO A 82 14.29 16.41 -2.88
C PRO A 82 15.70 16.61 -2.33
N GLU A 83 16.01 16.01 -1.18
CA GLU A 83 17.30 16.15 -0.50
C GLU A 83 18.47 15.56 -1.31
N ILE A 84 18.22 14.46 -2.03
CA ILE A 84 19.23 13.82 -2.89
C ILE A 84 19.25 14.50 -4.26
N ARG A 85 18.08 14.86 -4.77
CA ARG A 85 17.88 15.51 -6.07
C ARG A 85 18.55 16.88 -6.16
N ASP A 86 18.48 17.65 -5.08
CA ASP A 86 18.99 19.01 -5.03
C ASP A 86 20.46 19.04 -4.54
N ALA A 87 21.06 17.86 -4.29
CA ALA A 87 22.46 17.74 -3.91
C ALA A 87 23.40 18.01 -5.10
N GLU A 88 24.16 19.10 -5.01
CA GLU A 88 25.07 19.53 -6.08
C GLU A 88 26.45 18.84 -6.02
N SER A 89 26.91 18.40 -4.85
CA SER A 89 28.24 17.81 -4.67
C SER A 89 28.32 16.84 -3.48
N GLY A 90 29.51 16.27 -3.24
CA GLY A 90 29.75 15.33 -2.15
C GLY A 90 29.17 13.93 -2.39
N LEU A 91 29.06 13.14 -1.32
CA LEU A 91 28.56 11.76 -1.38
C LEU A 91 27.12 11.70 -1.91
N MET A 92 26.28 12.67 -1.53
CA MET A 92 24.90 12.75 -2.01
C MET A 92 24.82 13.20 -3.47
N GLY A 93 25.64 14.15 -3.91
CA GLY A 93 25.74 14.50 -5.33
C GLY A 93 26.27 13.37 -6.20
N TRP A 94 27.21 12.55 -5.69
CA TRP A 94 27.64 11.32 -6.35
C TRP A 94 26.50 10.29 -6.42
N ALA A 95 25.78 10.09 -5.32
CA ALA A 95 24.63 9.18 -5.28
C ALA A 95 23.56 9.59 -6.29
N ARG A 96 23.23 10.89 -6.37
CA ARG A 96 22.34 11.46 -7.40
C ARG A 96 22.80 11.12 -8.82
N GLN A 97 24.08 11.31 -9.15
CA GLN A 97 24.58 11.01 -10.48
C GLN A 97 24.49 9.52 -10.84
N VAL A 98 24.70 8.62 -9.87
CA VAL A 98 24.56 7.17 -10.09
C VAL A 98 23.09 6.79 -10.26
N ALA A 99 22.24 7.41 -9.44
CA ALA A 99 20.79 7.25 -9.45
C ALA A 99 20.15 7.59 -10.78
N GLU A 100 20.39 8.82 -11.26
CA GLU A 100 19.75 9.39 -12.44
C GLU A 100 20.07 8.59 -13.71
N ARG A 101 21.26 7.99 -13.78
CA ARG A 101 21.64 7.12 -14.92
C ARG A 101 20.78 5.87 -15.06
N HIS A 102 20.14 5.44 -13.97
CA HIS A 102 19.32 4.22 -13.93
C HIS A 102 17.85 4.53 -13.64
N ALA A 103 17.51 5.80 -13.48
CA ALA A 103 16.14 6.23 -13.23
C ALA A 103 15.32 6.09 -14.51
N PRO A 104 14.07 5.61 -14.42
CA PRO A 104 13.19 5.60 -15.57
C PRO A 104 12.76 7.03 -15.92
N ASP A 105 12.59 7.31 -17.22
CA ASP A 105 12.09 8.61 -17.73
C ASP A 105 10.66 8.96 -17.26
N ARG A 106 9.94 7.93 -16.77
CA ARG A 106 8.61 8.04 -16.18
C ARG A 106 8.51 7.19 -14.93
N PHE A 107 7.89 7.75 -13.89
CA PHE A 107 7.63 7.06 -12.62
C PHE A 107 6.23 7.39 -12.10
N GLY A 108 5.80 6.68 -11.05
CA GLY A 108 4.51 6.89 -10.41
C GLY A 108 4.64 7.38 -8.97
N LEU A 109 3.71 8.24 -8.56
CA LEU A 109 3.49 8.70 -7.19
C LEU A 109 2.12 8.20 -6.68
N CYS A 110 1.75 6.96 -7.01
CA CYS A 110 0.43 6.38 -6.71
C CYS A 110 0.03 6.44 -5.22
N GLY A 111 0.99 6.25 -4.30
CA GLY A 111 0.77 6.38 -2.86
C GLY A 111 0.50 7.84 -2.50
N GLY A 112 1.30 8.76 -3.03
CA GLY A 112 1.11 10.20 -2.85
C GLY A 112 -0.24 10.70 -3.33
N MET A 113 -0.63 10.29 -4.55
CA MET A 113 -1.93 10.61 -5.13
C MET A 113 -3.09 10.02 -4.32
N SER A 114 -2.95 8.80 -3.80
CA SER A 114 -3.99 8.14 -2.98
C SER A 114 -4.18 8.85 -1.64
N LEU A 115 -3.08 9.17 -0.94
CA LEU A 115 -3.14 9.84 0.36
C LEU A 115 -3.63 11.29 0.22
N LEU A 116 -3.10 12.05 -0.75
CA LEU A 116 -3.49 13.45 -0.91
C LEU A 116 -4.94 13.62 -1.39
N ALA A 117 -5.45 12.70 -2.24
CA ALA A 117 -6.86 12.68 -2.60
C ALA A 117 -7.78 12.40 -1.40
N ALA A 118 -7.35 11.51 -0.50
CA ALA A 118 -8.06 11.27 0.76
C ALA A 118 -8.07 12.51 1.66
N ASP A 119 -6.94 13.23 1.74
CA ASP A 119 -6.86 14.46 2.52
C ASP A 119 -7.77 15.57 1.96
N TYR A 120 -7.75 15.79 0.65
CA TYR A 120 -8.65 16.76 0.01
C TYR A 120 -10.12 16.44 0.29
N TYR A 121 -10.51 15.17 0.15
CA TYR A 121 -11.87 14.75 0.47
C TYR A 121 -12.23 14.99 1.94
N LEU A 122 -11.36 14.61 2.88
CA LEU A 122 -11.60 14.79 4.32
C LEU A 122 -11.64 16.27 4.72
N ALA A 123 -10.93 17.14 4.00
CA ALA A 123 -10.94 18.59 4.18
C ALA A 123 -12.09 19.29 3.42
N GLY A 124 -12.88 18.58 2.62
CA GLY A 124 -13.91 19.18 1.76
C GLY A 124 -13.35 20.08 0.66
N ILE A 125 -12.12 19.82 0.22
CA ILE A 125 -11.42 20.54 -0.86
C ILE A 125 -11.57 19.74 -2.15
N GLU A 126 -11.94 20.41 -3.24
CA GLU A 126 -11.94 19.78 -4.57
C GLU A 126 -10.49 19.65 -5.08
N PRO A 127 -10.07 18.48 -5.59
CA PRO A 127 -8.77 18.35 -6.23
C PRO A 127 -8.63 19.28 -7.44
N PRO A 128 -7.41 19.68 -7.81
CA PRO A 128 -7.13 20.45 -9.01
C PRO A 128 -7.79 19.84 -10.26
N ALA A 129 -8.35 20.71 -11.10
CA ALA A 129 -9.06 20.32 -12.31
C ALA A 129 -8.12 19.86 -13.45
N ASP A 130 -6.81 20.07 -13.29
CA ASP A 130 -5.76 19.75 -14.26
C ASP A 130 -5.80 18.29 -14.69
N LEU A 131 -5.65 18.08 -16.00
CA LEU A 131 -5.61 16.75 -16.61
C LEU A 131 -4.19 16.23 -16.82
N ASP A 132 -3.20 17.10 -16.67
CA ASP A 132 -1.78 16.77 -16.75
C ASP A 132 -1.17 16.72 -15.34
N PRO A 133 -0.25 15.77 -15.06
CA PRO A 133 0.43 15.73 -13.78
C PRO A 133 1.25 17.00 -13.53
N PRO A 134 1.31 17.50 -12.29
CA PRO A 134 2.08 18.70 -11.96
C PRO A 134 3.56 18.50 -12.29
N SER A 135 4.19 19.56 -12.80
CA SER A 135 5.62 19.57 -13.06
C SER A 135 6.42 19.50 -11.76
N GLN A 136 7.58 18.84 -11.81
CA GLN A 136 8.50 18.75 -10.67
C GLN A 136 8.86 20.15 -10.15
N GLY A 137 8.84 20.33 -8.82
CA GLY A 137 9.12 21.60 -8.15
C GLY A 137 7.90 22.51 -7.93
N THR A 138 6.73 22.18 -8.50
CA THR A 138 5.47 22.86 -8.14
C THR A 138 4.98 22.42 -6.76
N ALA A 139 4.17 23.26 -6.10
CA ALA A 139 3.64 22.96 -4.76
C ALA A 139 2.85 21.64 -4.72
N LEU A 140 2.00 21.39 -5.73
CA LEU A 140 1.25 20.14 -5.82
C LEU A 140 2.16 18.92 -6.02
N TYR A 141 3.20 19.03 -6.85
CA TYR A 141 4.17 17.94 -7.01
C TYR A 141 4.86 17.60 -5.69
N GLU A 142 5.34 18.61 -4.97
CA GLU A 142 6.05 18.41 -3.70
C GLU A 142 5.11 17.84 -2.62
N ALA A 143 3.83 18.26 -2.60
CA ALA A 143 2.82 17.66 -1.73
C ALA A 143 2.56 16.17 -2.05
N LEU A 144 2.45 15.82 -3.34
CA LEU A 144 2.31 14.44 -3.79
C LEU A 144 3.54 13.61 -3.42
N TYR A 145 4.73 14.15 -3.61
CA TYR A 145 5.98 13.46 -3.28
C TYR A 145 6.11 13.22 -1.77
N ALA A 146 5.80 14.22 -0.94
CA ALA A 146 5.79 14.09 0.51
C ALA A 146 4.82 12.98 0.97
N ARG A 147 3.59 12.98 0.45
CA ARG A 147 2.62 11.92 0.73
C ARG A 147 3.05 10.56 0.18
N GLN A 148 3.79 10.51 -0.94
CA GLN A 148 4.34 9.25 -1.46
C GLN A 148 5.34 8.63 -0.50
N THR A 149 6.23 9.43 0.08
CA THR A 149 7.18 8.95 1.10
C THR A 149 6.46 8.47 2.35
N GLU A 150 5.47 9.22 2.84
CA GLU A 150 4.67 8.85 4.01
C GLU A 150 3.87 7.56 3.82
N SER A 151 3.35 7.32 2.61
CA SER A 151 2.64 6.08 2.28
C SER A 151 3.52 4.83 2.45
N LEU A 152 4.84 4.96 2.42
CA LEU A 152 5.77 3.85 2.64
C LEU A 152 6.03 3.59 4.13
N GLY A 153 5.48 4.42 5.02
CA GLY A 153 5.58 4.31 6.46
C GLY A 153 6.93 4.74 7.03
N PRO A 154 7.05 4.75 8.37
CA PRO A 154 8.29 5.10 9.06
C PRO A 154 9.48 4.28 8.52
N GLY A 155 10.58 4.97 8.19
CA GLY A 155 11.78 4.32 7.65
C GLY A 155 11.56 3.52 6.35
N MET A 156 10.51 3.85 5.57
CA MET A 156 10.13 3.12 4.35
C MET A 156 9.75 1.65 4.61
N GLY A 157 9.25 1.32 5.80
CA GLY A 157 8.95 -0.05 6.22
C GLY A 157 8.12 -0.88 5.22
N LYS A 158 7.17 -0.25 4.51
CA LYS A 158 6.33 -0.95 3.53
C LYS A 158 7.07 -1.40 2.27
N VAL A 159 8.25 -0.85 1.98
CA VAL A 159 9.12 -1.39 0.92
C VAL A 159 9.52 -2.83 1.24
N PHE A 160 9.75 -3.16 2.52
CA PHE A 160 10.05 -4.52 2.96
C PHE A 160 8.84 -5.45 2.83
N ASP A 161 7.63 -4.98 3.13
CA ASP A 161 6.40 -5.75 2.94
C ASP A 161 6.23 -6.13 1.46
N PHE A 162 6.36 -5.16 0.54
CA PHE A 162 6.34 -5.44 -0.91
C PHE A 162 7.43 -6.43 -1.32
N ALA A 163 8.68 -6.20 -0.88
CA ALA A 163 9.80 -7.08 -1.22
C ALA A 163 9.55 -8.51 -0.72
N HIS A 164 9.07 -8.67 0.51
CA HIS A 164 8.75 -9.96 1.10
C HIS A 164 7.63 -10.66 0.32
N TRP A 165 6.49 -10.00 0.09
CA TRP A 165 5.34 -10.59 -0.61
C TRP A 165 5.64 -10.92 -2.07
N MET A 166 6.57 -10.19 -2.72
CA MET A 166 7.07 -10.52 -4.04
C MET A 166 7.81 -11.87 -4.10
N THR A 167 8.35 -12.36 -2.97
CA THR A 167 9.03 -13.66 -2.89
C THR A 167 8.10 -14.83 -2.59
N LEU A 168 6.91 -14.56 -2.04
CA LEU A 168 5.97 -15.60 -1.64
C LEU A 168 5.28 -16.23 -2.87
N PRO A 169 4.81 -17.49 -2.79
CA PRO A 169 3.94 -18.07 -3.81
C PRO A 169 2.55 -17.39 -3.81
N ASP A 170 1.80 -17.54 -4.91
CA ASP A 170 0.45 -16.98 -5.01
C ASP A 170 -0.54 -17.72 -4.10
N THR A 171 -0.43 -19.05 -4.07
CA THR A 171 -1.26 -19.95 -3.24
C THR A 171 -0.37 -20.85 -2.40
N THR A 172 -0.87 -21.30 -1.25
CA THR A 172 -0.17 -22.28 -0.42
C THR A 172 -0.06 -23.61 -1.20
N PRO A 173 1.15 -24.15 -1.42
CA PRO A 173 1.31 -25.45 -2.08
C PRO A 173 0.62 -26.53 -1.27
N THR A 174 -0.13 -27.42 -1.94
CA THR A 174 -0.78 -28.54 -1.25
C THR A 174 0.25 -29.57 -0.81
N ARG A 175 -0.11 -30.46 0.12
CA ARG A 175 0.75 -31.55 0.59
C ARG A 175 1.23 -32.45 -0.56
N ASP A 176 0.41 -32.59 -1.60
CA ASP A 176 0.69 -33.43 -2.76
C ASP A 176 1.74 -32.78 -3.69
N ASP A 177 1.83 -31.44 -3.71
CA ASP A 177 2.81 -30.69 -4.50
C ASP A 177 4.24 -30.73 -3.91
N ARG A 178 4.37 -31.03 -2.61
CA ARG A 178 5.67 -31.05 -1.91
C ARG A 178 6.46 -32.34 -2.09
N GLY A 179 5.91 -33.32 -2.82
CA GLY A 179 6.43 -34.68 -2.88
C GLY A 179 6.16 -35.41 -1.55
N ALA A 180 5.62 -36.63 -1.64
CA ALA A 180 5.22 -37.41 -0.47
C ALA A 180 6.41 -37.76 0.43
N ALA A 181 6.72 -36.89 1.40
CA ALA A 181 7.42 -37.28 2.62
C ALA A 181 6.38 -37.74 3.65
N SER A 182 6.64 -38.90 4.25
CA SER A 182 5.78 -39.60 5.20
C SER A 182 5.29 -38.69 6.34
N PRO A 183 4.08 -38.91 6.88
CA PRO A 183 3.59 -38.13 8.01
C PRO A 183 4.45 -38.44 9.24
N ASP A 184 5.22 -37.45 9.69
CA ASP A 184 5.63 -37.40 11.08
C ASP A 184 4.41 -36.92 11.89
N GLU A 185 3.78 -37.84 12.62
CA GLU A 185 2.58 -37.62 13.44
C GLU A 185 2.84 -36.62 14.59
N HIS A 186 4.10 -36.27 14.82
CA HIS A 186 4.53 -35.31 15.85
C HIS A 186 4.97 -33.96 15.27
N ALA A 187 4.82 -33.74 13.96
CA ALA A 187 5.08 -32.43 13.36
C ALA A 187 4.08 -31.40 13.91
N LEU A 188 4.61 -30.36 14.55
CA LEU A 188 3.85 -29.20 14.98
C LEU A 188 3.00 -28.66 13.81
N PRO A 189 1.79 -28.14 14.06
CA PRO A 189 0.99 -27.54 12.99
C PRO A 189 1.80 -26.45 12.29
N GLU A 190 2.02 -26.62 10.98
CA GLU A 190 2.71 -25.66 10.12
C GLU A 190 2.07 -24.26 10.25
N PRO A 191 2.87 -23.17 10.34
CA PRO A 191 2.33 -21.85 10.64
C PRO A 191 1.42 -21.30 9.53
N ILE A 192 0.47 -20.52 10.04
CA ILE A 192 -0.65 -19.82 9.41
C ILE A 192 -0.13 -18.78 8.40
N ALA A 193 -0.62 -18.86 7.16
CA ALA A 193 -0.30 -18.04 5.97
C ALA A 193 1.12 -18.15 5.38
N GLN A 194 1.23 -18.82 4.22
CA GLN A 194 2.48 -19.06 3.48
C GLN A 194 2.48 -18.51 2.04
N SER A 195 1.44 -17.79 1.66
CA SER A 195 1.22 -17.26 0.30
C SER A 195 0.62 -15.87 0.32
N THR A 196 0.75 -15.14 -0.79
CA THR A 196 0.13 -13.81 -0.93
C THR A 196 -1.40 -13.89 -0.83
N SER A 197 -2.02 -14.97 -1.31
CA SER A 197 -3.45 -15.25 -1.12
C SER A 197 -3.81 -15.38 0.36
N SER A 198 -3.12 -16.24 1.12
CA SER A 198 -3.44 -16.45 2.54
C SER A 198 -3.17 -15.21 3.40
N LEU A 199 -2.11 -14.44 3.10
CA LEU A 199 -1.84 -13.19 3.81
C LEU A 199 -2.88 -12.12 3.48
N SER A 200 -3.29 -12.01 2.22
CA SER A 200 -4.39 -11.10 1.84
C SER A 200 -5.68 -11.44 2.58
N ARG A 201 -5.98 -12.74 2.74
CA ARG A 201 -7.15 -13.17 3.53
C ARG A 201 -7.11 -12.68 4.97
N LEU A 202 -5.93 -12.60 5.59
CA LEU A 202 -5.78 -12.07 6.95
C LEU A 202 -5.98 -10.53 7.02
N GLU A 203 -5.68 -9.81 5.94
CA GLU A 203 -5.88 -8.36 5.84
C GLU A 203 -7.36 -7.97 5.61
N LEU A 204 -8.12 -8.80 4.90
CA LEU A 204 -9.48 -8.49 4.45
C LEU A 204 -10.46 -8.10 5.57
N PRO A 205 -10.53 -8.77 6.74
CA PRO A 205 -11.46 -8.37 7.79
C PRO A 205 -11.27 -6.93 8.25
N SER A 206 -10.01 -6.51 8.46
CA SER A 206 -9.67 -5.15 8.86
C SER A 206 -10.03 -4.13 7.77
N ILE A 207 -9.72 -4.45 6.50
CA ILE A 207 -10.08 -3.60 5.36
C ILE A 207 -11.60 -3.43 5.29
N CYS A 208 -12.37 -4.53 5.37
CA CYS A 208 -13.83 -4.47 5.29
C CYS A 208 -14.43 -3.67 6.44
N GLN A 209 -13.99 -3.92 7.69
CA GLN A 209 -14.51 -3.22 8.86
C GLN A 209 -14.28 -1.70 8.76
N ARG A 210 -13.10 -1.27 8.30
CA ARG A 210 -12.78 0.15 8.12
C ARG A 210 -13.65 0.78 7.03
N LEU A 211 -13.81 0.11 5.88
CA LEU A 211 -14.65 0.59 4.79
C LEU A 211 -16.14 0.63 5.16
N GLU A 212 -16.64 -0.33 5.95
CA GLU A 212 -18.02 -0.36 6.47
C GLU A 212 -18.27 0.79 7.46
N ARG A 213 -17.23 1.24 8.19
CA ARG A 213 -17.26 2.47 9.00
C ARG A 213 -17.11 3.75 8.18
N GLY A 214 -17.00 3.64 6.86
CA GLY A 214 -16.80 4.75 5.94
C GLY A 214 -15.40 5.35 6.00
N GLU A 215 -14.40 4.66 6.54
CA GLU A 215 -13.01 5.11 6.49
C GLU A 215 -12.42 4.91 5.08
N LEU A 216 -11.51 5.80 4.68
CA LEU A 216 -10.69 5.61 3.49
C LEU A 216 -9.46 4.77 3.84
N VAL A 217 -9.17 3.76 3.02
CA VAL A 217 -8.11 2.78 3.31
C VAL A 217 -7.13 2.71 2.14
N PRO A 218 -5.94 3.31 2.24
CA PRO A 218 -4.87 3.07 1.29
C PRO A 218 -4.43 1.60 1.30
N LEU A 219 -4.29 1.01 0.12
CA LEU A 219 -3.95 -0.40 -0.09
C LEU A 219 -2.72 -0.55 -0.98
N GLY A 220 -1.84 -1.47 -0.61
CA GLY A 220 -0.72 -1.91 -1.41
C GLY A 220 -1.11 -3.14 -2.22
N LEU A 221 -0.86 -3.10 -3.53
CA LEU A 221 -1.16 -4.19 -4.46
C LEU A 221 0.12 -4.84 -4.94
N VAL A 222 0.30 -6.12 -4.61
CA VAL A 222 1.42 -6.93 -5.10
C VAL A 222 1.05 -7.46 -6.49
N LEU A 223 1.70 -6.92 -7.52
CA LEU A 223 1.36 -7.22 -8.92
C LEU A 223 2.40 -8.07 -9.63
N THR A 224 3.62 -8.14 -9.09
CA THR A 224 4.73 -8.87 -9.69
C THR A 224 5.41 -9.79 -8.69
N ARG A 225 6.33 -10.62 -9.21
CA ARG A 225 7.19 -11.52 -8.44
C ARG A 225 8.62 -11.01 -8.45
N ALA A 226 9.35 -11.33 -7.39
CA ALA A 226 10.79 -11.16 -7.35
C ALA A 226 11.44 -11.87 -8.56
N GLY A 227 12.34 -11.18 -9.26
CA GLY A 227 13.01 -11.68 -10.47
C GLY A 227 12.18 -11.65 -11.77
N ARG A 228 10.88 -11.29 -11.71
CA ARG A 228 10.04 -11.03 -12.89
C ARG A 228 9.59 -9.57 -13.02
N GLY A 229 9.84 -8.76 -12.00
CA GLY A 229 9.65 -7.32 -12.01
C GLY A 229 10.38 -6.67 -10.84
N GLN A 230 10.28 -5.34 -10.79
CA GLN A 230 10.90 -4.47 -9.80
C GLN A 230 9.88 -4.02 -8.76
N LEU A 231 10.34 -3.48 -7.63
CA LEU A 231 9.48 -3.03 -6.53
C LEU A 231 8.46 -1.98 -6.97
N TRP A 232 8.87 -1.04 -7.82
CA TRP A 232 8.03 0.02 -8.38
C TRP A 232 7.05 -0.48 -9.46
N ASN A 233 7.03 -1.77 -9.79
CA ASN A 233 5.97 -2.36 -10.62
C ASN A 233 4.77 -2.83 -9.79
N ASN A 234 4.87 -2.80 -8.45
CA ASN A 234 3.72 -2.88 -7.56
C ASN A 234 3.02 -1.52 -7.48
N HIS A 235 1.84 -1.48 -6.88
CA HIS A 235 0.96 -0.32 -6.97
C HIS A 235 0.31 0.01 -5.64
N GLN A 236 -0.07 1.27 -5.45
CA GLN A 236 -0.91 1.70 -4.33
C GLN A 236 -2.20 2.30 -4.86
N VAL A 237 -3.30 2.06 -4.14
CA VAL A 237 -4.65 2.55 -4.46
C VAL A 237 -5.34 3.01 -3.20
N LEU A 238 -6.42 3.78 -3.34
CA LEU A 238 -7.28 4.18 -2.22
C LEU A 238 -8.60 3.42 -2.29
N ALA A 239 -8.86 2.55 -1.31
CA ALA A 239 -10.17 1.93 -1.16
C ALA A 239 -11.12 2.88 -0.40
N TYR A 240 -12.37 2.97 -0.86
CA TYR A 240 -13.35 3.90 -0.29
C TYR A 240 -14.72 3.27 0.00
N ARG A 241 -14.98 2.06 -0.50
CA ARG A 241 -16.22 1.33 -0.24
C ARG A 241 -16.01 -0.17 -0.40
N VAL A 242 -16.74 -0.97 0.37
CA VAL A 242 -16.91 -2.40 0.12
C VAL A 242 -18.37 -2.70 -0.21
N THR A 243 -18.61 -3.59 -1.17
CA THR A 243 -19.93 -4.17 -1.46
C THR A 243 -19.81 -5.68 -1.51
N ARG A 244 -20.79 -6.39 -0.95
CA ARG A 244 -20.82 -7.86 -0.94
C ARG A 244 -21.80 -8.32 -2.01
N ASP A 245 -21.35 -9.22 -2.88
CA ASP A 245 -22.21 -9.84 -3.88
C ASP A 245 -22.90 -11.07 -3.28
N ASP A 246 -22.14 -11.87 -2.55
CA ASP A 246 -22.55 -13.06 -1.81
C ASP A 246 -21.53 -13.38 -0.70
N ASP A 247 -21.69 -14.51 -0.01
CA ASP A 247 -20.84 -14.91 1.12
C ASP A 247 -19.38 -15.28 0.72
N ALA A 248 -19.13 -15.48 -0.58
CA ALA A 248 -17.83 -15.84 -1.12
C ALA A 248 -17.20 -14.72 -1.97
N THR A 249 -17.96 -13.68 -2.31
CA THR A 249 -17.57 -12.66 -3.29
C THR A 249 -17.83 -11.26 -2.77
N LEU A 250 -16.77 -10.45 -2.69
CA LEU A 250 -16.89 -9.03 -2.36
C LEU A 250 -16.12 -8.16 -3.36
N ARG A 251 -16.55 -6.91 -3.46
CA ARG A 251 -15.94 -5.86 -4.28
C ARG A 251 -15.48 -4.72 -3.39
N ILE A 252 -14.19 -4.42 -3.46
CA ILE A 252 -13.61 -3.21 -2.84
C ILE A 252 -13.50 -2.17 -3.95
N HIS A 253 -14.20 -1.05 -3.81
CA HIS A 253 -14.19 0.05 -4.78
C HIS A 253 -12.97 0.94 -4.55
N LEU A 254 -12.32 1.34 -5.63
CA LEU A 254 -11.00 1.95 -5.63
C LEU A 254 -10.99 3.29 -6.36
N TYR A 255 -10.25 4.24 -5.81
CA TYR A 255 -9.53 5.20 -6.63
C TYR A 255 -8.17 4.60 -7.00
N ASP A 256 -7.99 4.30 -8.28
CA ASP A 256 -6.72 3.87 -8.86
C ASP A 256 -6.12 5.04 -9.66
N PRO A 257 -5.01 5.65 -9.19
CA PRO A 257 -4.37 6.79 -9.88
C PRO A 257 -3.93 6.53 -11.33
N ASN A 258 -3.85 5.27 -11.77
CA ASN A 258 -3.59 4.95 -13.19
C ASN A 258 -4.85 5.03 -14.07
N TYR A 259 -6.04 5.18 -13.48
CA TYR A 259 -7.33 5.28 -14.14
C TYR A 259 -8.15 6.44 -13.55
N PRO A 260 -7.69 7.70 -13.71
CA PRO A 260 -8.34 8.86 -13.12
C PRO A 260 -9.80 8.97 -13.54
N GLY A 261 -10.65 9.38 -12.60
CA GLY A 261 -12.09 9.52 -12.78
C GLY A 261 -12.89 8.24 -12.99
N ASN A 262 -12.28 7.06 -12.82
CA ASN A 262 -12.97 5.79 -13.00
C ASN A 262 -13.68 5.33 -11.71
N ASP A 263 -14.97 5.65 -11.59
CA ASP A 263 -15.82 5.22 -10.47
C ASP A 263 -16.12 3.71 -10.45
N GLY A 264 -15.81 3.00 -11.54
CA GLY A 264 -16.03 1.56 -11.67
C GLY A 264 -14.80 0.70 -11.41
N CYS A 265 -13.71 1.28 -10.88
CA CYS A 265 -12.52 0.52 -10.52
C CYS A 265 -12.74 -0.26 -9.22
N VAL A 266 -12.56 -1.59 -9.26
CA VAL A 266 -12.78 -2.48 -8.11
C VAL A 266 -11.68 -3.53 -7.97
N LEU A 267 -11.40 -3.99 -6.75
CA LEU A 267 -10.86 -5.32 -6.51
C LEU A 267 -12.03 -6.28 -6.30
N LEU A 268 -12.18 -7.25 -7.21
CA LEU A 268 -13.00 -8.43 -7.01
C LEU A 268 -12.22 -9.43 -6.17
N ILE A 269 -12.78 -9.80 -5.02
CA ILE A 269 -12.23 -10.77 -4.08
C ILE A 269 -13.15 -11.98 -4.05
N GLU A 270 -12.60 -13.14 -4.38
CA GLU A 270 -13.32 -14.42 -4.40
C GLU A 270 -12.67 -15.40 -3.43
N GLY A 271 -13.46 -15.97 -2.51
CA GLY A 271 -13.03 -17.07 -1.66
C GLY A 271 -12.76 -18.35 -2.47
N VAL A 272 -11.67 -19.05 -2.16
CA VAL A 272 -11.29 -20.30 -2.84
C VAL A 272 -11.31 -21.47 -1.85
N GLY A 273 -12.28 -22.39 -2.03
CA GLY A 273 -12.45 -23.64 -1.30
C GLY A 273 -13.78 -23.75 -0.54
N VAL A 274 -13.94 -24.74 0.35
CA VAL A 274 -15.21 -25.00 1.07
C VAL A 274 -15.22 -24.27 2.41
N GLY A 275 -16.18 -23.36 2.57
CA GLY A 275 -16.25 -22.39 3.67
C GLY A 275 -16.08 -20.98 3.13
N THR A 276 -17.10 -20.16 3.29
CA THR A 276 -17.26 -18.76 2.88
C THR A 276 -16.05 -17.89 3.28
N LEU A 277 -16.00 -16.61 2.86
CA LEU A 277 -14.94 -15.67 3.28
C LEU A 277 -14.81 -15.53 4.83
N GLY A 278 -15.68 -16.19 5.62
CA GLY A 278 -15.64 -16.23 7.08
C GLY A 278 -16.10 -14.91 7.72
N LEU A 279 -16.73 -14.04 6.92
CA LEU A 279 -17.21 -12.73 7.32
C LEU A 279 -18.72 -12.83 7.61
N GLU A 280 -19.11 -13.51 8.69
CA GLU A 280 -20.52 -13.66 9.09
C GLU A 280 -21.19 -12.29 9.36
N PRO A 281 -22.42 -12.01 8.86
CA PRO A 281 -23.02 -10.66 8.94
C PRO A 281 -23.55 -10.22 10.30
N ASP A 282 -24.03 -11.14 11.16
CA ASP A 282 -24.93 -10.79 12.28
C ASP A 282 -24.58 -11.41 13.66
N GLY A 283 -23.34 -11.84 13.88
CA GLY A 283 -22.92 -12.37 15.18
C GLY A 283 -22.49 -11.27 16.17
N PRO A 284 -22.79 -11.37 17.48
CA PRO A 284 -22.28 -10.44 18.52
C PRO A 284 -20.75 -10.51 18.71
N ASP A 285 -20.05 -11.26 17.85
CA ASP A 285 -18.63 -11.60 17.93
C ASP A 285 -18.01 -11.64 16.50
N ALA A 286 -18.39 -10.66 15.65
CA ALA A 286 -17.97 -10.52 14.24
C ALA A 286 -16.46 -10.30 13.99
N LEU A 287 -15.62 -10.48 15.02
CA LEU A 287 -14.16 -10.27 15.00
C LEU A 287 -13.37 -11.53 15.36
N ALA A 288 -14.01 -12.65 15.68
CA ALA A 288 -13.30 -13.87 16.02
C ALA A 288 -12.95 -14.70 14.77
N LEU A 289 -11.80 -14.42 14.16
CA LEU A 289 -11.02 -15.48 13.52
C LEU A 289 -10.73 -16.51 14.63
N ARG A 290 -11.52 -17.58 14.73
CA ARG A 290 -11.20 -18.68 15.65
C ARG A 290 -9.95 -19.38 15.13
N PRO A 291 -8.80 -19.37 15.85
CA PRO A 291 -7.70 -20.22 15.50
C PRO A 291 -8.14 -21.68 15.75
N GLY A 292 -8.18 -22.50 14.70
CA GLY A 292 -8.28 -23.95 14.85
C GLY A 292 -9.61 -24.62 14.50
N ASN A 293 -10.43 -24.09 13.58
CA ASN A 293 -11.49 -24.93 13.00
C ASN A 293 -10.90 -25.79 11.85
N SER A 294 -10.63 -27.06 12.14
CA SER A 294 -10.02 -28.05 11.25
C SER A 294 -10.90 -28.49 10.05
N ALA A 295 -11.99 -27.77 9.77
CA ALA A 295 -12.95 -28.10 8.72
C ALA A 295 -12.91 -27.18 7.48
N THR A 296 -12.14 -26.08 7.46
CA THR A 296 -11.96 -25.24 6.26
C THR A 296 -10.69 -25.64 5.53
N ARG A 297 -10.80 -26.59 4.59
CA ARG A 297 -9.69 -26.93 3.68
C ARG A 297 -9.49 -25.88 2.57
N GLY A 298 -10.21 -24.75 2.65
CA GLY A 298 -10.31 -23.69 1.65
C GLY A 298 -10.00 -22.29 2.21
N ASP A 299 -8.71 -22.01 2.44
CA ASP A 299 -8.22 -20.81 3.14
C ASP A 299 -7.51 -19.80 2.21
N ALA A 300 -8.01 -19.64 0.97
CA ALA A 300 -7.38 -18.80 -0.04
C ALA A 300 -8.37 -17.78 -0.61
N VAL A 301 -7.84 -16.71 -1.19
CA VAL A 301 -8.61 -15.72 -1.96
C VAL A 301 -7.96 -15.50 -3.31
N ARG A 302 -8.80 -15.32 -4.33
CA ARG A 302 -8.39 -14.80 -5.63
C ARG A 302 -8.74 -13.33 -5.71
N ILE A 303 -7.80 -12.52 -6.19
CA ILE A 303 -7.97 -11.07 -6.29
C ILE A 303 -7.77 -10.65 -7.74
N THR A 304 -8.76 -9.95 -8.28
CA THR A 304 -8.72 -9.39 -9.63
C THR A 304 -9.08 -7.92 -9.57
N ARG A 305 -8.19 -7.04 -10.04
CA ARG A 305 -8.55 -5.64 -10.29
C ARG A 305 -9.31 -5.55 -11.60
N MET A 306 -10.46 -4.88 -11.58
CA MET A 306 -11.30 -4.63 -12.75
C MET A 306 -11.51 -3.12 -12.91
N THR A 307 -11.52 -2.62 -14.14
CA THR A 307 -11.88 -1.22 -14.45
C THR A 307 -13.21 -1.18 -15.20
N SER A 308 -13.87 -0.01 -15.23
CA SER A 308 -15.11 0.18 -16.02
C SER A 308 -14.95 -0.13 -17.52
N GLY A 309 -13.73 -0.01 -18.06
CA GLY A 309 -13.40 -0.37 -19.45
C GLY A 309 -13.21 -1.88 -19.68
N GLY A 310 -13.51 -2.73 -18.69
CA GLY A 310 -13.38 -4.18 -18.79
C GLY A 310 -11.94 -4.70 -18.69
N GLN A 311 -10.95 -3.84 -18.40
CA GLN A 311 -9.58 -4.29 -18.20
C GLN A 311 -9.48 -5.04 -16.87
N THR A 312 -8.93 -6.25 -16.91
CA THR A 312 -8.70 -7.06 -15.72
C THR A 312 -7.20 -7.27 -15.49
N ARG A 313 -6.80 -7.29 -14.22
CA ARG A 313 -5.42 -7.61 -13.83
C ARG A 313 -5.44 -8.48 -12.58
N ASN A 314 -4.71 -9.59 -12.63
CA ASN A 314 -4.49 -10.39 -11.43
C ASN A 314 -3.68 -9.59 -10.41
N VAL A 315 -4.15 -9.59 -9.17
CA VAL A 315 -3.44 -9.05 -8.02
C VAL A 315 -3.03 -10.24 -7.16
N ARG A 316 -1.74 -10.38 -6.89
CA ARG A 316 -1.22 -11.54 -6.15
C ARG A 316 -1.57 -11.44 -4.67
N GLY A 317 -1.49 -10.22 -4.13
CA GLY A 317 -1.91 -9.94 -2.77
C GLY A 317 -2.18 -8.47 -2.52
N VAL A 318 -2.89 -8.22 -1.43
CA VAL A 318 -3.27 -6.89 -0.95
C VAL A 318 -3.01 -6.77 0.55
N PHE A 319 -2.56 -5.60 0.98
CA PHE A 319 -2.39 -5.27 2.40
C PHE A 319 -2.64 -3.78 2.65
N VAL A 320 -2.91 -3.42 3.89
CA VAL A 320 -3.14 -2.03 4.30
C VAL A 320 -1.83 -1.22 4.25
N MET A 321 -1.90 -0.04 3.64
CA MET A 321 -0.84 0.98 3.68
C MET A 321 -1.07 1.95 4.84
N PRO A 322 0.00 2.52 5.44
CA PRO A 322 -0.10 3.54 6.47
C PRO A 322 -0.84 4.77 5.94
N TYR A 323 -1.70 5.33 6.78
CA TYR A 323 -2.40 6.56 6.47
C TYR A 323 -2.74 7.31 7.74
N GLU A 324 -2.26 8.55 7.82
CA GLU A 324 -2.68 9.53 8.81
C GLU A 324 -3.23 10.75 8.06
N PRO A 325 -4.53 11.09 8.23
CA PRO A 325 -5.11 12.28 7.63
C PRO A 325 -4.31 13.53 8.04
N LYS A 326 -4.06 14.43 7.09
CA LYS A 326 -3.52 15.76 7.41
C LYS A 326 -4.60 16.80 7.19
N ALA A 327 -4.68 17.73 8.14
CA ALA A 327 -5.40 18.96 7.92
C ALA A 327 -4.74 19.71 6.75
N LEU A 328 -5.56 20.18 5.82
CA LEU A 328 -5.15 21.06 4.75
C LEU A 328 -5.78 22.42 5.02
N ASP A 329 -4.94 23.43 5.19
CA ASP A 329 -5.43 24.80 5.33
C ASP A 329 -5.96 25.27 3.97
N GLN A 330 -7.21 25.72 3.90
CA GLN A 330 -7.87 26.25 2.70
C GLN A 330 -7.21 27.52 2.12
N GLN A 331 -6.10 28.00 2.70
CA GLN A 331 -5.47 29.28 2.35
C GLN A 331 -4.29 29.18 1.36
N ASN A 332 -3.90 27.98 0.91
CA ASN A 332 -2.69 27.79 0.08
C ASN A 332 -2.92 27.12 -1.29
N THR A 333 -4.15 27.09 -1.83
CA THR A 333 -4.44 26.44 -3.13
C THR A 333 -4.52 27.40 -4.32
N ASP A 334 -4.23 28.69 -4.14
CA ASP A 334 -4.41 29.75 -5.16
C ASP A 334 -3.10 30.29 -5.79
N GLU A 335 -1.95 29.60 -5.66
CA GLU A 335 -0.69 29.98 -6.34
C GLU A 335 -0.19 28.96 -7.38
#